data_AF-A0A6A6K4Y2-F1
#
_entry.id   AF-A0A6A6K4Y2-F1
#
_cell.length_a   1.000
_cell.length_b   1.000
_cell.length_c   1.000
_cell.angle_alpha   90.00
_cell.angle_beta   90.00
_cell.angle_gamma   90.00
#
_symmetry.space_group_name_H-M   'P 1'
#
loop_
_entity.id
_entity.type
_entity.pdbx_description
1 polymer ?
#
loop_
_entity_poly.entity_id
_entity_poly.type
_entity_poly.pdbx_seq_one_letter_code
_entity_poly.pdbx_strand_id
1 'polypeptide(L)'
;MKILEKEKSSAESIDEGLEINPMMSGLEDNDRRVTYEELRQRLRHKIDELRRGQNNDGLDKGIKKGKKKKRKLSKLKELQKAKELEEAKDPVQADIISKKHLWNAATSRAAGVKVHDDQKRLKQNIQKEKKRHQRVLRNGRRGL
;
A
#
# COMPACT_ATOMS: atom_id res chain seq x y z
N MET A 1 36.93 -41.59 40.42
CA MET A 1 35.66 -41.26 41.09
C MET A 1 35.30 -39.85 40.62
N LYS A 2 34.42 -39.68 39.61
CA LYS A 2 32.99 -39.28 39.74
C LYS A 2 32.82 -38.17 40.81
N ILE A 3 32.17 -37.04 40.53
CA ILE A 3 30.71 -36.93 40.31
C ILE A 3 30.40 -35.70 39.40
N LEU A 4 29.47 -35.90 38.47
CA LEU A 4 28.76 -34.88 37.69
C LEU A 4 27.99 -33.95 38.63
N GLU A 5 27.77 -32.68 38.26
CA GLU A 5 26.43 -32.08 38.28
C GLU A 5 26.48 -30.59 37.92
N LYS A 6 25.86 -30.26 36.78
CA LYS A 6 25.21 -28.96 36.60
C LYS A 6 24.04 -29.15 35.65
N GLU A 7 22.92 -29.54 36.22
CA GLU A 7 21.61 -29.25 35.65
C GLU A 7 21.30 -27.75 35.82
N LYS A 8 20.76 -27.09 34.80
CA LYS A 8 19.68 -26.10 34.99
C LYS A 8 18.93 -25.78 33.69
N SER A 9 17.64 -26.13 33.77
CA SER A 9 16.46 -25.49 33.19
C SER A 9 16.26 -25.49 31.66
N SER A 10 15.44 -26.46 31.23
CA SER A 10 14.11 -26.27 30.63
C SER A 10 13.88 -24.97 29.86
N ALA A 11 13.84 -25.11 28.54
CA ALA A 11 12.89 -24.39 27.71
C ALA A 11 12.13 -25.45 26.93
N GLU A 12 11.20 -26.10 27.63
CA GLU A 12 10.17 -26.92 26.99
C GLU A 12 9.39 -25.97 26.07
N SER A 13 9.61 -26.14 24.77
CA SER A 13 8.85 -25.45 23.75
C SER A 13 7.38 -25.79 23.97
N ILE A 14 6.59 -24.76 24.24
CA ILE A 14 5.13 -24.82 24.20
C ILE A 14 4.76 -25.07 22.72
N ASP A 15 4.87 -26.33 22.30
CA ASP A 15 4.17 -26.88 21.16
C ASP A 15 2.73 -27.18 21.60
N GLU A 16 2.05 -26.12 22.05
CA GLU A 16 0.61 -26.12 21.95
C GLU A 16 0.32 -25.91 20.48
N GLY A 17 0.27 -27.04 19.77
CA GLY A 17 -0.45 -27.15 18.52
C GLY A 17 -1.79 -26.48 18.74
N LEU A 18 -1.93 -25.26 18.24
CA LEU A 18 -3.23 -24.68 18.00
C LEU A 18 -3.91 -25.71 17.12
N GLU A 19 -4.79 -26.49 17.74
CA GLU A 19 -5.73 -27.36 17.06
C GLU A 19 -6.52 -26.41 16.17
N ILE A 20 -6.06 -26.29 14.93
CA ILE A 20 -6.82 -25.72 13.85
C ILE A 20 -7.94 -26.74 13.67
N ASN A 21 -8.97 -26.62 14.50
CA ASN A 21 -10.27 -27.15 14.18
C ASN A 21 -10.56 -26.59 12.79
N PRO A 22 -10.54 -27.43 11.74
CA PRO A 22 -10.87 -26.93 10.44
C PRO A 22 -12.29 -26.39 10.58
N MET A 23 -12.55 -25.17 10.09
CA MET A 23 -13.90 -24.56 10.03
C MET A 23 -14.77 -25.33 9.03
N MET A 24 -14.91 -26.63 9.26
CA MET A 24 -15.71 -27.60 8.51
C MET A 24 -17.07 -27.75 9.19
N SER A 25 -17.58 -26.70 9.83
CA SER A 25 -19.00 -26.57 10.15
C SER A 25 -19.79 -26.14 8.90
N GLY A 26 -19.62 -26.90 7.84
CA GLY A 26 -20.28 -26.67 6.55
C GLY A 26 -20.08 -27.81 5.54
N LEU A 27 -19.67 -29.00 6.01
CA LEU A 27 -19.46 -30.17 5.16
C LEU A 27 -20.50 -31.27 5.42
N GLU A 28 -21.73 -30.91 5.77
CA GLU A 28 -22.87 -31.82 5.70
C GLU A 28 -23.78 -31.37 4.55
N ASP A 29 -24.20 -32.37 3.74
CA ASP A 29 -25.20 -32.31 2.67
C ASP A 29 -24.74 -31.90 1.26
N ASN A 30 -23.90 -32.69 0.58
CA ASN A 30 -23.76 -32.57 -0.89
C ASN A 30 -23.87 -33.89 -1.68
N ASP A 31 -24.65 -34.87 -1.20
CA ASP A 31 -25.11 -36.00 -2.03
C ASP A 31 -26.45 -35.70 -2.74
N ARG A 32 -27.05 -34.51 -2.51
CA ARG A 32 -28.19 -34.02 -3.30
C ARG A 32 -27.70 -33.47 -4.63
N ARG A 33 -28.02 -34.16 -5.73
CA ARG A 33 -27.84 -33.64 -7.08
C ARG A 33 -28.53 -32.28 -7.20
N VAL A 34 -27.74 -31.22 -7.40
CA VAL A 34 -28.22 -29.85 -7.54
C VAL A 34 -28.89 -29.69 -8.90
N THR A 35 -30.16 -29.32 -8.90
CA THR A 35 -30.86 -28.97 -10.12
C THR A 35 -30.36 -27.62 -10.64
N TYR A 36 -30.47 -27.39 -11.95
CA TYR A 36 -29.99 -26.14 -12.56
C TYR A 36 -30.58 -24.88 -11.90
N GLU A 37 -31.83 -24.95 -11.45
CA GLU A 37 -32.50 -23.81 -10.83
C GLU A 37 -31.92 -23.50 -9.44
N GLU A 38 -31.52 -24.51 -8.67
CA GLU A 38 -30.84 -24.31 -7.38
C GLU A 38 -29.46 -23.69 -7.56
N LEU A 39 -28.71 -24.10 -8.59
CA LEU A 39 -27.42 -23.48 -8.92
C LEU A 39 -27.62 -22.01 -9.33
N ARG A 40 -28.64 -21.74 -10.14
CA ARG A 40 -29.00 -20.38 -10.59
C ARG A 40 -29.41 -19.49 -9.42
N GLN A 41 -30.16 -20.02 -8.46
CA GLN A 41 -30.53 -19.33 -7.22
C GLN A 41 -29.31 -19.08 -6.33
N ARG A 42 -28.44 -20.08 -6.16
CA ARG A 42 -27.19 -19.95 -5.39
C ARG A 42 -26.26 -18.90 -5.99
N LEU A 43 -26.15 -18.85 -7.31
CA LEU A 43 -25.36 -17.84 -8.02
C LEU A 43 -25.95 -16.43 -7.82
N ARG A 44 -27.28 -16.27 -7.94
CA ARG A 44 -27.94 -14.99 -7.67
C ARG A 44 -27.71 -14.53 -6.24
N HIS A 45 -27.90 -15.44 -5.28
CA HIS A 45 -27.68 -15.16 -3.88
C HIS A 45 -26.22 -14.76 -3.62
N LYS A 46 -25.25 -15.48 -4.21
CA LYS A 46 -23.83 -15.14 -4.05
C LYS A 46 -23.47 -13.81 -4.69
N ILE A 47 -24.04 -13.48 -5.84
CA ILE A 47 -23.88 -12.17 -6.48
C ILE A 47 -24.48 -11.07 -5.59
N ASP A 48 -25.66 -11.29 -5.02
CA ASP A 48 -26.32 -10.34 -4.13
C ASP A 48 -25.56 -10.19 -2.81
N GLU A 49 -25.01 -11.26 -2.25
CA GLU A 49 -24.15 -11.26 -1.06
C GLU A 49 -22.86 -10.45 -1.33
N LEU A 50 -22.20 -10.68 -2.47
CA LEU A 50 -21.01 -9.94 -2.88
C LEU A 50 -21.34 -8.46 -3.17
N ARG A 51 -22.52 -8.16 -3.72
CA ARG A 51 -22.99 -6.78 -3.95
C ARG A 51 -23.39 -6.08 -2.65
N ARG A 52 -24.01 -6.78 -1.69
CA ARG A 52 -24.41 -6.26 -0.37
C ARG A 52 -23.19 -6.07 0.55
N GLY A 53 -22.22 -7.00 0.52
CA GLY A 53 -20.98 -6.95 1.30
C GLY A 53 -19.91 -6.01 0.74
N GLN A 54 -20.09 -5.47 -0.47
CA GLN A 54 -19.25 -4.38 -1.00
C GLN A 54 -19.64 -2.99 -0.47
N ASN A 55 -20.68 -2.88 0.35
CA ASN A 55 -20.92 -1.69 1.16
C ASN A 55 -19.89 -1.63 2.29
N ASN A 56 -18.69 -1.18 1.94
CA ASN A 56 -17.72 -0.64 2.88
C ASN A 56 -18.30 0.65 3.48
N ASP A 57 -19.25 0.53 4.41
CA ASP A 57 -19.63 1.57 5.38
C ASP A 57 -18.51 1.79 6.43
N GLY A 58 -17.25 1.78 5.97
CA GLY A 58 -16.06 1.79 6.81
C GLY A 58 -14.77 2.26 6.15
N LEU A 59 -14.76 2.55 4.84
CA LEU A 59 -13.59 3.16 4.17
C LEU A 59 -13.96 4.30 3.22
N ASP A 60 -14.97 5.11 3.58
CA ASP A 60 -15.17 6.45 3.00
C ASP A 60 -14.95 7.55 4.06
N LYS A 61 -13.82 7.46 4.77
CA LYS A 61 -13.17 8.66 5.33
C LYS A 61 -11.98 9.03 4.45
N GLY A 62 -12.20 9.21 3.14
CA GLY A 62 -11.12 9.58 2.25
C GLY A 62 -11.49 10.15 0.88
N ILE A 63 -12.60 9.73 0.28
CA ILE A 63 -12.82 9.97 -1.17
C ILE A 63 -14.01 10.89 -1.47
N LYS A 64 -14.87 11.21 -0.49
CA LYS A 64 -15.78 12.37 -0.60
C LYS A 64 -15.18 13.69 -0.06
N LYS A 65 -13.92 13.99 -0.40
CA LYS A 65 -13.44 15.39 -0.40
C LYS A 65 -13.55 15.89 -1.83
N GLY A 66 -14.74 16.38 -2.20
CA GLY A 66 -15.05 16.87 -3.54
C GLY A 66 -13.87 17.63 -4.13
N LYS A 67 -13.30 17.09 -5.23
CA LYS A 67 -12.19 17.59 -6.07
C LYS A 67 -11.47 18.85 -5.54
N LYS A 68 -11.01 18.85 -4.29
CA LYS A 68 -10.09 19.86 -3.79
C LYS A 68 -8.79 19.45 -4.41
N LYS A 69 -8.39 20.13 -5.50
CA LYS A 69 -7.04 20.04 -6.07
C LYS A 69 -6.09 20.05 -4.88
N LYS A 70 -5.56 18.89 -4.47
CA LYS A 70 -4.59 18.83 -3.39
C LYS A 70 -3.48 19.76 -3.86
N ARG A 71 -3.27 20.87 -3.15
CA ARG A 71 -2.19 21.79 -3.48
C ARG A 71 -0.94 20.94 -3.55
N LYS A 72 -0.31 20.90 -4.73
CA LYS A 72 0.94 20.17 -4.90
C LYS A 72 1.89 20.67 -3.82
N LEU A 73 2.56 19.76 -3.14
CA LEU A 73 3.61 20.12 -2.19
C LEU A 73 4.64 20.97 -2.93
N SER A 74 5.31 21.89 -2.22
CA SER A 74 6.38 22.64 -2.86
C SER A 74 7.44 21.66 -3.37
N LYS A 75 8.08 21.98 -4.51
CA LYS A 75 9.08 21.11 -5.14
C LYS A 75 10.21 20.70 -4.20
N LEU A 76 10.52 21.54 -3.20
CA LEU A 76 11.50 21.23 -2.15
C LEU A 76 11.03 20.11 -1.21
N LYS A 77 9.74 20.11 -0.83
CA LYS A 77 9.14 19.06 0.02
C LYS A 77 9.01 17.74 -0.73
N GLU A 78 8.73 17.79 -2.04
CA GLU A 78 8.76 16.59 -2.89
C GLU A 78 10.18 15.98 -2.97
N LEU A 79 11.23 16.81 -2.93
CA LEU A 79 12.62 16.36 -2.99
C LEU A 79 13.05 15.71 -1.68
N GLN A 80 12.66 16.29 -0.55
CA GLN A 80 12.89 15.68 0.77
C GLN A 80 12.24 14.31 0.86
N LYS A 81 10.97 14.18 0.48
CA LYS A 81 10.28 12.89 0.46
C LYS A 81 10.93 11.87 -0.46
N ALA A 82 11.38 12.29 -1.65
CA ALA A 82 12.08 11.39 -2.57
C ALA A 82 13.41 10.88 -2.00
N LYS A 83 14.12 11.69 -1.20
CA LYS A 83 15.34 11.29 -0.49
C LYS A 83 15.03 10.35 0.68
N GLU A 84 14.03 10.67 1.49
CA GLU A 84 13.59 9.83 2.62
C GLU A 84 13.20 8.43 2.14
N LEU A 85 12.53 8.32 1.00
CA LEU A 85 12.18 7.03 0.37
C LEU A 85 13.40 6.28 -0.21
N GLU A 86 14.49 6.98 -0.52
CA GLU A 86 15.74 6.38 -0.97
C GLU A 86 16.58 5.87 0.20
N GLU A 87 16.56 6.60 1.31
CA GLU A 87 17.33 6.35 2.53
C GLU A 87 16.70 5.28 3.44
N ALA A 88 15.36 5.19 3.48
CA ALA A 88 14.63 4.19 4.27
C ALA A 88 14.65 2.75 3.70
N LYS A 89 15.62 2.42 2.84
CA LYS A 89 15.77 1.08 2.25
C LYS A 89 16.66 0.23 3.14
N ASP A 90 16.08 -0.34 4.20
CA ASP A 90 16.73 -1.44 4.92
C ASP A 90 16.94 -2.62 3.96
N PRO A 91 18.14 -3.22 3.89
CA PRO A 91 18.47 -4.22 2.87
C PRO A 91 17.57 -5.48 2.94
N VAL A 92 17.06 -5.80 4.13
CA VAL A 92 16.18 -6.95 4.36
C VAL A 92 14.75 -6.72 3.87
N GLN A 93 14.27 -5.46 3.88
CA GLN A 93 12.90 -5.12 3.48
C GLN A 93 12.83 -4.41 2.12
N ALA A 94 13.97 -4.09 1.51
CA ALA A 94 14.08 -3.32 0.27
C ALA A 94 13.24 -3.93 -0.88
N ASP A 95 13.20 -5.25 -1.01
CA ASP A 95 12.45 -5.92 -2.08
C ASP A 95 10.94 -5.86 -1.86
N ILE A 96 10.47 -5.95 -0.62
CA ILE A 96 9.05 -5.87 -0.29
C ILE A 96 8.58 -4.41 -0.44
N ILE A 97 9.38 -3.48 0.08
CA ILE A 97 9.12 -2.04 0.00
C ILE A 97 9.11 -1.58 -1.45
N SER A 98 10.10 -1.97 -2.26
CA SER A 98 10.16 -1.61 -3.68
C SER A 98 8.96 -2.13 -4.45
N LYS A 99 8.60 -3.42 -4.32
CA LYS A 99 7.39 -3.99 -4.93
C LYS A 99 6.16 -3.17 -4.53
N LYS A 100 5.93 -2.95 -3.23
CA LYS A 100 4.80 -2.15 -2.73
C LYS A 100 4.75 -0.75 -3.36
N HIS A 101 5.90 -0.07 -3.49
CA HIS A 101 5.97 1.24 -4.14
C HIS A 101 5.67 1.17 -5.64
N LEU A 102 6.15 0.16 -6.35
CA LEU A 102 5.83 -0.06 -7.77
C LEU A 102 4.33 -0.21 -7.99
N TRP A 103 3.67 -1.05 -7.20
CA TRP A 103 2.22 -1.25 -7.27
C TRP A 103 1.45 0.02 -6.96
N ASN A 104 1.80 0.74 -5.89
CA ASN A 104 1.16 2.02 -5.55
C ASN A 104 1.33 3.09 -6.64
N ALA A 105 2.52 3.15 -7.26
CA ALA A 105 2.79 4.06 -8.37
C ALA A 105 1.98 3.69 -9.62
N ALA A 106 1.89 2.39 -9.95
CA ALA A 106 1.07 1.88 -11.05
C ALA A 106 -0.41 2.23 -10.86
N THR A 107 -0.98 1.97 -9.68
CA THR A 107 -2.37 2.32 -9.33
C THR A 107 -2.62 3.82 -9.44
N SER A 108 -1.68 4.64 -8.96
CA SER A 108 -1.78 6.11 -9.06
C SER A 108 -1.79 6.59 -10.52
N ARG A 109 -0.97 5.98 -11.38
CA ARG A 109 -0.93 6.28 -12.82
C ARG A 109 -2.22 5.87 -13.52
N ALA A 110 -2.76 4.68 -13.22
CA ALA A 110 -4.04 4.20 -13.75
C ALA A 110 -5.20 5.13 -13.34
N ALA A 111 -5.15 5.69 -12.13
CA ALA A 111 -6.09 6.70 -11.66
C ALA A 111 -5.90 8.11 -12.27
N GLY A 112 -4.95 8.28 -13.22
CA GLY A 112 -4.66 9.56 -13.87
C GLY A 112 -3.92 10.57 -12.99
N VAL A 113 -3.39 10.14 -11.84
CA VAL A 113 -2.59 11.00 -10.96
C VAL A 113 -1.18 11.14 -11.55
N LYS A 114 -0.76 12.37 -11.84
CA LYS A 114 0.59 12.67 -12.37
C LYS A 114 1.64 12.44 -11.28
N VAL A 115 2.22 11.25 -11.27
CA VAL A 115 3.30 10.87 -10.35
C VAL A 115 4.64 11.47 -10.81
N HIS A 116 5.43 12.03 -9.91
CA HIS A 116 6.77 12.58 -10.17
C HIS A 116 7.76 11.91 -9.23
N ASP A 117 8.43 10.86 -9.69
CA ASP A 117 9.25 10.01 -8.83
C ASP A 117 10.76 10.25 -8.97
N ASP A 118 11.19 11.09 -9.92
CA ASP A 118 12.61 11.24 -10.21
C ASP A 118 13.24 12.43 -9.47
N GLN A 119 14.04 12.14 -8.45
CA GLN A 119 14.84 13.14 -7.73
C GLN A 119 15.63 14.05 -8.69
N LYS A 120 16.17 13.49 -9.79
CA LYS A 120 16.91 14.23 -10.82
C LYS A 120 16.04 15.27 -11.55
N ARG A 121 14.83 14.90 -11.97
CA ARG A 121 13.91 15.82 -12.67
C ARG A 121 13.47 16.95 -11.75
N LEU A 122 13.27 16.65 -10.47
CA LEU A 122 12.89 17.65 -9.49
C LEU A 122 14.00 18.67 -9.22
N LYS A 123 15.24 18.20 -9.05
CA LYS A 123 16.44 19.06 -8.95
C LYS A 123 16.58 19.98 -10.17
N GLN A 124 16.44 19.45 -11.38
CA GLN A 124 16.50 20.24 -12.62
C GLN A 124 15.38 21.30 -12.69
N ASN A 125 14.17 20.95 -12.29
CA ASN A 125 13.04 21.90 -12.29
C ASN A 125 13.26 23.05 -11.30
N ILE A 126 13.79 22.77 -10.11
CA ILE A 126 14.17 23.80 -9.12
C ILE A 126 15.24 24.73 -9.69
N GLN A 127 16.28 24.19 -10.34
CA GLN A 127 17.32 25.00 -10.97
C GLN A 127 16.78 25.88 -12.10
N LYS A 128 15.92 25.33 -12.97
CA LYS A 128 15.25 26.08 -14.04
C LYS A 128 14.41 27.23 -13.50
N GLU A 129 13.70 27.00 -12.41
CA GLU A 129 12.91 28.03 -11.72
C GLU A 129 13.79 29.14 -11.15
N LYS A 130 14.88 28.79 -10.45
CA LYS A 130 15.87 29.78 -9.97
C LYS A 130 16.42 30.65 -11.12
N LYS A 131 16.79 30.03 -12.25
CA LYS A 131 17.30 30.75 -13.43
C LYS A 131 16.24 31.69 -14.04
N ARG A 132 14.97 31.27 -14.06
CA ARG A 132 13.85 32.13 -14.51
C ARG A 132 13.68 33.35 -13.60
N HIS A 133 13.68 33.16 -12.27
CA HIS A 133 13.59 34.27 -11.33
C HIS A 133 14.75 35.24 -11.47
N GLN A 134 15.99 34.74 -11.57
CA GLN A 134 17.17 35.58 -11.81
C GLN A 134 17.06 36.36 -13.12
N ARG A 135 16.57 35.74 -14.20
CA ARG A 135 16.35 36.42 -15.49
C ARG A 135 15.31 37.52 -15.39
N VAL A 136 14.19 37.29 -14.70
CA VAL A 136 13.14 38.30 -14.48
C VAL A 136 13.70 39.49 -13.68
N LEU A 137 14.38 39.22 -12.57
CA LEU A 137 15.02 40.27 -11.75
C LEU A 137 16.06 41.06 -12.56
N ARG A 138 16.90 40.38 -13.34
CA ARG A 138 17.92 41.00 -14.20
C ARG A 138 17.31 41.87 -15.30
N ASN A 139 16.24 41.43 -15.93
CA ASN A 139 15.57 42.20 -16.98
C ASN A 139 14.79 43.39 -16.41
N GLY A 140 14.19 43.26 -15.22
CA GLY A 140 13.53 44.37 -14.53
C GLY A 140 14.50 45.48 -14.08
N ARG A 141 15.73 45.13 -13.71
CA ARG A 141 16.80 46.11 -13.39
C ARG A 141 17.42 46.81 -14.60
N ARG A 142 17.22 46.30 -15.82
CA ARG A 142 17.76 46.90 -17.06
C ARG A 142 16.79 47.90 -17.71
N GLY A 143 15.58 48.04 -17.18
CA GLY A 143 14.55 48.96 -17.69
C GLY A 143 14.28 50.16 -16.77
N LEU A 144 15.19 50.42 -15.82
CA LEU A 144 15.29 51.62 -14.99
C LEU A 144 16.62 52.30 -15.32
#